data_AF-A0A1V1UJG8-F1
#
_entry.id   AF-A0A1V1UJG8-F1
#
_cell.length_a   1.000
_cell.length_b   1.000
_cell.length_c   1.000
_cell.angle_alpha   90.00
_cell.angle_beta   90.00
_cell.angle_gamma   90.00
#
_symmetry.space_group_name_H-M   'P 1'
#
loop_
_entity.id
_entity.type
_entity.pdbx_description
1 polymer ?
#
loop_
_entity_poly.entity_id
_entity_poly.type
_entity_poly.pdbx_seq_one_letter_code
_entity_poly.pdbx_strand_id
1 'polypeptide(L)'
;MAATGKGAEVKNPIKRPGLLALMLVLLMGLIGPGTRAAEDGAPRAGLMWNRTGLPAVFPLQVKSPPGRDYFLRLIEVETGDAALAAYIEGGAFFRVLVPPGTFRLIFAAGTGWRGEDDLFGPGEATQVFELRRPLTFETRGLDTKAGHIVRLIERPSGEILEAAVKGQAICQRFRLSLPMSIHSEQTRTRHFRHNPGHIGLSSHDVSRLGPRLADPLRNHDRFHRSFAGPRRDVRSRYCG
;
A
#
# COMPACT_ATOMS: atom_id res chain seq x y z
N MET A 1 89.36 28.08 57.39
CA MET A 1 89.63 27.80 55.95
C MET A 1 88.98 26.48 55.59
N ALA A 2 88.20 26.48 54.50
CA ALA A 2 87.60 25.39 53.69
C ALA A 2 87.46 23.97 54.31
N ALA A 3 86.24 23.43 54.46
CA ALA A 3 85.42 22.72 53.44
C ALA A 3 86.14 21.47 52.92
N THR A 4 85.64 20.22 52.98
CA THR A 4 84.40 19.60 52.46
C THR A 4 84.42 18.14 53.03
N GLY A 5 83.36 17.39 53.33
CA GLY A 5 82.09 17.19 52.65
C GLY A 5 82.07 15.81 51.95
N LYS A 6 81.42 14.79 52.55
CA LYS A 6 80.60 13.77 51.84
C LYS A 6 79.94 12.78 52.81
N GLY A 7 78.61 12.85 52.89
CA GLY A 7 77.77 11.86 53.55
C GLY A 7 77.62 10.59 52.72
N ALA A 8 77.54 9.45 53.40
CA ALA A 8 77.12 8.17 52.83
C ALA A 8 75.67 7.91 53.23
N GLU A 9 74.79 7.93 52.24
CA GLU A 9 73.36 7.68 52.37
C GLU A 9 73.07 6.17 52.39
N VAL A 10 72.26 5.75 53.37
CA VAL A 10 71.83 4.37 53.60
C VAL A 10 70.75 4.00 52.56
N LYS A 11 71.09 3.05 51.67
CA LYS A 11 70.14 2.44 50.72
C LYS A 11 69.19 1.49 51.46
N ASN A 12 67.92 1.87 51.59
CA ASN A 12 66.84 0.95 51.94
C ASN A 12 66.29 0.23 50.69
N PRO A 13 66.03 -1.08 50.75
CA PRO A 13 65.51 -1.83 49.61
C PRO A 13 64.01 -1.57 49.39
N ILE A 14 63.70 -1.12 48.17
CA ILE A 14 62.35 -0.95 47.65
C ILE A 14 61.70 -2.32 47.50
N LYS A 15 60.66 -2.60 48.30
CA LYS A 15 59.80 -3.78 48.17
C LYS A 15 59.06 -3.70 46.83
N ARG A 16 59.26 -4.70 45.97
CA ARG A 16 58.55 -4.86 44.70
C ARG A 16 57.07 -5.17 44.98
N PRO A 17 56.09 -4.32 44.62
CA PRO A 17 54.69 -4.71 44.65
C PRO A 17 54.45 -5.75 43.55
N GLY A 18 53.80 -6.84 43.93
CA GLY A 18 53.60 -8.02 43.11
C GLY A 18 52.87 -7.72 41.80
N LEU A 19 53.42 -8.31 40.73
CA LEU A 19 52.88 -8.39 39.37
C LEU A 19 51.41 -8.91 39.30
N LEU A 20 50.87 -9.42 40.42
CA LEU A 20 49.53 -9.98 40.55
C LEU A 20 48.41 -8.92 40.67
N ALA A 21 48.71 -7.70 41.12
CA ALA A 21 47.67 -6.67 41.30
C ALA A 21 47.23 -6.00 40.00
N LEU A 22 48.01 -6.10 38.92
CA LEU A 22 47.71 -5.46 37.63
C LEU A 22 46.80 -6.33 36.73
N MET A 23 46.75 -7.65 36.95
CA MET A 23 45.90 -8.56 36.17
C MET A 23 44.44 -8.59 36.62
N LEU A 24 44.14 -8.24 37.88
CA LEU A 24 42.77 -8.30 38.40
C LEU A 24 41.92 -7.08 38.01
N VAL A 25 42.55 -5.92 37.76
CA VAL A 25 41.84 -4.71 37.30
C VAL A 25 41.56 -4.75 35.80
N LEU A 26 42.29 -5.57 35.03
CA LEU A 26 42.05 -5.76 33.59
C LEU A 26 40.89 -6.71 33.28
N LEU A 27 40.47 -7.55 34.22
CA LEU A 27 39.35 -8.50 34.05
C LEU A 27 37.97 -7.96 34.47
N MET A 28 37.91 -6.79 35.14
CA MET A 28 36.64 -6.16 35.53
C MET A 28 36.13 -5.09 34.55
N GLY A 29 36.80 -4.87 33.42
CA GLY A 29 36.42 -3.90 32.38
C GLY A 29 35.42 -4.42 31.33
N LEU A 30 34.88 -5.62 31.49
CA LEU A 30 34.00 -6.29 30.51
C LEU A 30 32.53 -6.30 30.92
N ILE A 31 32.10 -5.38 31.78
CA ILE A 31 30.66 -5.07 31.96
C ILE A 31 30.39 -3.80 31.13
N GLY A 32 30.39 -3.96 29.81
CA GLY A 32 29.78 -2.95 28.95
C GLY A 32 28.29 -2.85 29.31
N PRO A 33 27.69 -1.65 29.35
CA PRO A 33 26.25 -1.55 29.36
C PRO A 33 25.76 -2.33 28.14
N GLY A 34 24.98 -3.39 28.39
CA GLY A 34 24.35 -4.16 27.33
C GLY A 34 23.49 -3.20 26.52
N THR A 35 24.03 -2.71 25.41
CA THR A 35 23.25 -2.14 24.34
C THR A 35 22.38 -3.30 23.86
N ARG A 36 21.14 -3.35 24.36
CA ARG A 36 20.09 -4.09 23.68
C ARG A 36 19.91 -3.38 22.34
N ALA A 37 20.70 -3.80 21.35
CA ALA A 37 20.36 -3.64 19.95
C ALA A 37 19.13 -4.52 19.71
N ALA A 38 17.97 -4.00 20.10
CA ALA A 38 16.67 -4.53 19.70
C ALA A 38 16.10 -3.50 18.72
N GLU A 39 16.62 -3.47 17.50
CA GLU A 39 16.01 -2.79 16.35
C GLU A 39 16.87 -3.09 15.12
N ASP A 40 16.51 -4.14 14.37
CA ASP A 40 16.79 -4.34 12.92
C ASP A 40 16.49 -5.79 12.49
N GLY A 41 15.33 -6.34 12.88
CA GLY A 41 14.94 -7.72 12.53
C GLY A 41 13.48 -7.91 12.13
N ALA A 42 12.60 -6.98 12.51
CA ALA A 42 11.18 -7.05 12.14
C ALA A 42 10.98 -6.52 10.71
N PRO A 43 10.13 -7.16 9.89
CA PRO A 43 9.77 -6.66 8.57
C PRO A 43 9.00 -5.36 8.73
N ARG A 44 9.00 -4.56 7.67
CA ARG A 44 8.15 -3.36 7.61
C ARG A 44 6.68 -3.80 7.73
N ALA A 45 5.95 -3.12 8.61
CA ALA A 45 4.51 -3.33 8.72
C ALA A 45 3.83 -3.14 7.36
N GLY A 46 2.98 -4.09 6.96
CA GLY A 46 2.42 -4.12 5.63
C GLY A 46 2.18 -5.53 5.09
N LEU A 47 1.79 -5.57 3.82
CA LEU A 47 1.70 -6.80 3.04
C LEU A 47 3.11 -7.40 2.87
N MET A 48 3.28 -8.66 3.26
CA MET A 48 4.53 -9.39 3.05
C MET A 48 4.52 -10.09 1.70
N TRP A 49 3.43 -10.78 1.38
CA TRP A 49 3.26 -11.47 0.10
C TRP A 49 1.78 -11.75 -0.21
N ASN A 50 1.47 -11.95 -1.50
CA ASN A 50 0.18 -12.44 -2.01
C ASN A 50 0.45 -13.54 -3.05
N ARG A 51 -0.05 -14.75 -2.78
CA ARG A 51 0.18 -15.96 -3.60
C ARG A 51 -1.00 -16.34 -4.48
N THR A 52 -2.14 -15.65 -4.35
CA THR A 52 -3.36 -15.97 -5.12
C THR A 52 -3.24 -15.71 -6.62
N GLY A 53 -2.31 -14.84 -7.05
CA GLY A 53 -2.26 -14.31 -8.42
C GLY A 53 -3.44 -13.39 -8.77
N LEU A 54 -4.38 -13.18 -7.85
CA LEU A 54 -5.56 -12.35 -8.02
C LEU A 54 -5.32 -10.92 -7.51
N PRO A 55 -6.01 -9.92 -8.08
CA PRO A 55 -5.86 -8.54 -7.66
C PRO A 55 -6.41 -8.34 -6.24
N ALA A 56 -5.56 -7.82 -5.36
CA ALA A 56 -5.94 -7.45 -4.00
C ALA A 56 -6.71 -6.12 -4.01
N VAL A 57 -8.04 -6.18 -3.84
CA VAL A 57 -8.92 -5.02 -4.05
C VAL A 57 -9.97 -4.79 -2.96
N PHE A 58 -10.17 -5.74 -2.06
CA PHE A 58 -11.16 -5.64 -0.98
C PHE A 58 -10.49 -5.19 0.33
N PRO A 59 -11.07 -4.24 1.08
CA PRO A 59 -10.40 -3.68 2.25
C PRO A 59 -10.45 -4.65 3.44
N LEU A 60 -9.30 -4.89 4.06
CA LEU A 60 -9.19 -5.47 5.39
C LEU A 60 -8.50 -4.45 6.30
N GLN A 61 -9.14 -4.14 7.41
CA GLN A 61 -8.58 -3.30 8.46
C GLN A 61 -8.45 -4.11 9.75
N VAL A 62 -7.27 -4.07 10.37
CA VAL A 62 -7.02 -4.68 11.68
C VAL A 62 -6.76 -3.58 12.69
N LYS A 63 -7.43 -3.66 13.84
CA LYS A 63 -7.18 -2.82 15.01
C LYS A 63 -6.67 -3.72 16.13
N SER A 64 -5.42 -3.53 16.51
CA SER A 64 -4.76 -4.31 17.55
C SER A 64 -4.45 -3.44 18.77
N PRO A 65 -4.36 -4.04 19.97
CA PRO A 65 -3.75 -3.38 21.12
C PRO A 65 -2.24 -3.18 20.90
N PRO A 66 -1.64 -2.16 21.53
CA PRO A 66 -0.18 -1.97 21.51
C PRO A 66 0.54 -3.03 22.35
N GLY A 67 1.87 -3.10 22.22
CA GLY A 67 2.74 -3.92 23.07
C GLY A 67 3.15 -5.28 22.48
N ARG A 68 2.42 -5.78 21.48
CA ARG A 68 2.77 -6.98 20.72
C ARG A 68 2.54 -6.73 19.25
N ASP A 69 3.38 -7.32 18.41
CA ASP A 69 3.20 -7.32 16.96
C ASP A 69 2.46 -8.59 16.52
N TYR A 70 1.94 -8.56 15.30
CA TYR A 70 1.14 -9.64 14.75
C TYR A 70 1.58 -10.02 13.36
N PHE A 71 1.58 -11.32 13.11
CA PHE A 71 1.68 -11.90 11.79
C PHE A 71 0.33 -12.49 11.42
N LEU A 72 -0.25 -11.99 10.33
CA LEU A 72 -1.53 -12.40 9.80
C LEU A 72 -1.31 -13.29 8.58
N ARG A 73 -1.94 -14.46 8.56
CA ARG A 73 -2.11 -15.30 7.37
C ARG A 73 -3.58 -15.47 7.03
N LEU A 74 -3.88 -15.33 5.75
CA LEU A 74 -5.17 -15.69 5.17
C LEU A 74 -5.04 -17.06 4.50
N ILE A 75 -5.85 -18.01 4.96
CA ILE A 75 -5.93 -19.35 4.40
C ILE A 75 -7.24 -19.44 3.62
N GLU A 76 -7.17 -19.76 2.34
CA GLU A 76 -8.35 -19.93 1.50
C GLU A 76 -9.15 -21.14 1.96
N VAL A 77 -10.47 -20.99 2.10
CA VAL A 77 -11.34 -22.05 2.63
C VAL A 77 -11.50 -23.20 1.65
N GLU A 78 -11.52 -22.92 0.34
CA GLU A 78 -11.76 -23.93 -0.69
C GLU A 78 -10.54 -24.85 -0.89
N THR A 79 -9.35 -24.27 -0.97
CA THR A 79 -8.10 -24.98 -1.27
C THR A 79 -7.31 -25.37 -0.01
N GLY A 80 -7.46 -24.61 1.08
CA GLY A 80 -6.61 -24.71 2.26
C GLY A 80 -5.25 -24.03 2.09
N ASP A 81 -5.01 -23.35 0.96
CA ASP A 81 -3.72 -22.73 0.66
C ASP A 81 -3.56 -21.38 1.34
N ALA A 82 -2.29 -21.05 1.66
CA ALA A 82 -1.96 -19.75 2.20
C ALA A 82 -1.97 -18.70 1.08
N ALA A 83 -2.99 -17.84 1.11
CA ALA A 83 -3.30 -16.89 0.05
C ALA A 83 -2.52 -15.57 0.20
N LEU A 84 -2.39 -15.06 1.42
CA LEU A 84 -1.79 -13.76 1.71
C LEU A 84 -1.21 -13.76 3.13
N ALA A 85 -0.08 -13.06 3.33
CA ALA A 85 0.41 -12.74 4.66
C ALA A 85 0.82 -11.28 4.82
N ALA A 86 0.74 -10.81 6.06
CA ALA A 86 1.07 -9.45 6.43
C ALA A 86 1.69 -9.39 7.84
N TYR A 87 2.57 -8.42 8.02
CA TYR A 87 3.09 -8.02 9.33
C TYR A 87 2.35 -6.78 9.83
N ILE A 88 1.98 -6.80 11.10
CA ILE A 88 1.18 -5.77 11.75
C ILE A 88 1.91 -5.33 13.00
N GLU A 89 2.32 -4.07 13.04
CA GLU A 89 2.81 -3.43 14.25
C GLU A 89 1.66 -3.22 15.25
N GLY A 90 1.87 -3.59 16.50
CA GLY A 90 0.88 -3.46 17.57
C GLY A 90 0.45 -2.02 17.84
N GLY A 91 -0.84 -1.77 18.02
CA GLY A 91 -1.38 -0.44 18.33
C GLY A 91 -1.47 0.51 17.14
N ALA A 92 -0.82 0.17 16.02
CA ALA A 92 -0.98 0.90 14.76
C ALA A 92 -2.28 0.51 14.04
N PHE A 93 -2.83 1.45 13.26
CA PHE A 93 -3.95 1.16 12.37
C PHE A 93 -3.46 0.44 11.12
N PHE A 94 -3.69 -0.87 11.05
CA PHE A 94 -3.30 -1.68 9.89
C PHE A 94 -4.40 -1.75 8.84
N ARG A 95 -4.05 -1.53 7.57
CA ARG A 95 -4.95 -1.63 6.42
C ARG A 95 -4.24 -2.32 5.27
N VAL A 96 -4.91 -3.27 4.65
CA VAL A 96 -4.42 -3.99 3.47
C VAL A 96 -5.59 -4.27 2.53
N LEU A 97 -5.29 -4.45 1.25
CA LEU A 97 -6.26 -4.97 0.30
C LEU A 97 -6.10 -6.48 0.18
N VAL A 98 -7.22 -7.18 0.04
CA VAL A 98 -7.30 -8.64 0.00
C VAL A 98 -7.90 -9.05 -1.35
N PRO A 99 -7.48 -10.18 -1.93
CA PRO A 99 -8.12 -10.81 -3.08
C PRO A 99 -9.60 -11.17 -2.82
N PRO A 100 -10.42 -11.37 -3.86
CA PRO A 100 -11.73 -11.98 -3.68
C PRO A 100 -11.60 -13.40 -3.12
N GLY A 101 -12.58 -13.84 -2.33
CA GLY A 101 -12.64 -15.20 -1.81
C GLY A 101 -13.10 -15.27 -0.36
N THR A 102 -13.13 -16.47 0.19
CA THR A 102 -13.44 -16.72 1.60
C THR A 102 -12.22 -17.27 2.31
N PHE A 103 -11.81 -16.59 3.39
CA PHE A 103 -10.55 -16.90 4.09
C PHE A 103 -10.76 -17.13 5.58
N ARG A 104 -10.02 -18.10 6.13
CA ARG A 104 -9.72 -18.22 7.55
C ARG A 104 -8.54 -17.29 7.89
N LEU A 105 -8.67 -16.52 8.95
CA LEU A 105 -7.63 -15.58 9.37
C LEU A 105 -6.94 -16.13 10.61
N ILE A 106 -5.65 -16.44 10.46
CA ILE A 106 -4.79 -16.93 11.52
C ILE A 106 -3.82 -15.82 11.89
N PHE A 107 -3.75 -15.52 13.18
CA PHE A 107 -2.84 -14.55 13.76
C PHE A 107 -1.82 -15.27 14.62
N ALA A 108 -0.56 -14.90 14.50
CA ALA A 108 0.45 -15.12 15.51
C ALA A 108 0.77 -13.77 16.15
N ALA A 109 0.80 -13.70 17.47
CA ALA A 109 1.10 -12.50 18.23
C ALA A 109 2.33 -12.71 19.10
N GLY A 110 3.16 -11.70 19.29
CA GLY A 110 4.35 -11.81 20.13
C GLY A 110 5.23 -10.58 20.09
N THR A 111 6.43 -10.71 20.66
CA THR A 111 7.46 -9.67 20.64
C THR A 111 8.74 -10.25 20.06
N GLY A 112 9.50 -9.45 19.32
CA GLY A 112 10.76 -9.88 18.71
C GLY A 112 10.56 -10.88 17.58
N TRP A 113 10.08 -10.39 16.43
CA TRP A 113 9.94 -11.17 15.20
C TRP A 113 11.24 -11.88 14.80
N ARG A 114 11.14 -13.15 14.39
CA ARG A 114 12.25 -14.05 14.03
C ARG A 114 12.16 -14.65 12.63
N GLY A 115 11.04 -14.42 11.92
CA GLY A 115 10.80 -14.98 10.58
C GLY A 115 9.46 -15.71 10.50
N GLU A 116 9.06 -16.12 9.31
CA GLU A 116 7.76 -16.81 9.12
C GLU A 116 7.74 -18.21 9.72
N ASP A 117 8.89 -18.88 9.78
CA ASP A 117 9.02 -20.23 10.32
C ASP A 117 9.04 -20.23 11.86
N ASP A 118 9.77 -19.29 12.47
CA ASP A 118 9.95 -19.18 13.92
C ASP A 118 8.98 -18.19 14.60
N LEU A 119 8.27 -17.38 13.81
CA LEU A 119 7.33 -16.34 14.25
C LEU A 119 7.96 -15.39 15.28
N PHE A 120 7.47 -15.36 16.51
CA PHE A 120 8.02 -14.54 17.60
C PHE A 120 8.88 -15.37 18.58
N GLY A 121 9.11 -16.65 18.27
CA GLY A 121 9.82 -17.61 19.10
C GLY A 121 8.91 -18.71 19.68
N PRO A 122 9.49 -19.69 20.38
CA PRO A 122 8.77 -20.88 20.84
C PRO A 122 7.89 -20.63 22.07
N GLY A 123 6.91 -21.52 22.26
CA GLY A 123 6.05 -21.54 23.46
C GLY A 123 5.28 -20.24 23.66
N GLU A 124 5.30 -19.72 24.89
CA GLU A 124 4.57 -18.52 25.30
C GLU A 124 5.02 -17.23 24.57
N ALA A 125 6.17 -17.24 23.88
CA ALA A 125 6.62 -16.10 23.10
C ALA A 125 5.73 -15.83 21.87
N THR A 126 5.12 -16.88 21.31
CA THR A 126 4.19 -16.78 20.19
C THR A 126 2.82 -17.31 20.59
N GLN A 127 1.83 -16.43 20.62
CA GLN A 127 0.44 -16.83 20.77
C GLN A 127 -0.22 -16.92 19.40
N VAL A 128 -0.68 -18.11 19.01
CA VAL A 128 -1.40 -18.32 17.76
C VAL A 128 -2.90 -18.44 18.05
N PHE A 129 -3.71 -17.72 17.28
CA PHE A 129 -5.18 -17.84 17.34
C PHE A 129 -5.80 -17.63 15.97
N GLU A 130 -7.02 -18.14 15.81
CA GLU A 130 -7.79 -18.02 14.57
C GLU A 130 -9.13 -17.34 14.83
N LEU A 131 -9.60 -16.55 13.85
CA LEU A 131 -10.96 -16.03 13.89
C LEU A 131 -12.00 -17.14 13.83
N ARG A 132 -13.03 -17.05 14.70
CA ARG A 132 -14.10 -18.05 14.80
C ARG A 132 -14.88 -18.28 13.51
N ARG A 133 -14.97 -17.28 12.65
CA ARG A 133 -15.72 -17.34 11.38
C ARG A 133 -14.83 -16.90 10.24
N PRO A 134 -14.83 -17.62 9.10
CA PRO A 134 -14.21 -17.15 7.88
C PRO A 134 -14.81 -15.81 7.43
N LEU A 135 -14.01 -15.04 6.70
CA LEU A 135 -14.41 -13.76 6.13
C LEU A 135 -14.49 -13.87 4.61
N THR A 136 -15.61 -13.45 4.04
CA THR A 136 -15.82 -13.40 2.59
C THR A 136 -15.57 -11.99 2.07
N PHE A 137 -14.70 -11.88 1.07
CA PHE A 137 -14.37 -10.66 0.35
C PHE A 137 -14.89 -10.78 -1.07
N GLU A 138 -15.89 -9.97 -1.40
CA GLU A 138 -16.65 -10.11 -2.65
C GLU A 138 -17.25 -8.77 -3.08
N THR A 139 -17.60 -8.67 -4.35
CA THR A 139 -18.43 -7.57 -4.83
C THR A 139 -19.89 -7.90 -4.57
N ARG A 140 -20.59 -7.02 -3.85
CA ARG A 140 -22.03 -7.09 -3.61
C ARG A 140 -22.74 -6.08 -4.51
N GLY A 141 -23.81 -6.52 -5.18
CA GLY A 141 -24.50 -5.69 -6.15
C GLY A 141 -23.60 -5.32 -7.33
N LEU A 142 -23.76 -4.11 -7.87
CA LEU A 142 -23.05 -3.67 -9.08
C LEU A 142 -21.72 -2.95 -8.80
N ASP A 143 -21.52 -2.41 -7.59
CA ASP A 143 -20.48 -1.42 -7.35
C ASP A 143 -19.88 -1.43 -5.93
N THR A 144 -20.27 -2.39 -5.07
CA THR A 144 -19.87 -2.39 -3.68
C THR A 144 -18.86 -3.49 -3.39
N LYS A 145 -17.62 -3.13 -3.06
CA LYS A 145 -16.60 -4.06 -2.58
C LYS A 145 -16.76 -4.29 -1.09
N ALA A 146 -17.18 -5.49 -0.69
CA ALA A 146 -17.33 -5.89 0.70
C ALA A 146 -15.98 -6.33 1.28
N GLY A 147 -15.63 -5.75 2.42
CA GLY A 147 -14.45 -6.04 3.22
C GLY A 147 -14.77 -6.00 4.71
N HIS A 148 -13.76 -5.96 5.56
CA HIS A 148 -13.94 -6.20 7.01
C HIS A 148 -13.01 -5.37 7.88
N ILE A 149 -13.52 -4.98 9.05
CA ILE A 149 -12.75 -4.44 10.16
C ILE A 149 -12.69 -5.52 11.24
N VAL A 150 -11.50 -5.99 11.55
CA VAL A 150 -11.21 -6.92 12.64
C VAL A 150 -10.60 -6.13 13.79
N ARG A 151 -11.22 -6.20 14.98
CA ARG A 151 -10.67 -5.61 16.20
C ARG A 151 -10.24 -6.74 17.12
N LEU A 152 -8.94 -6.82 17.42
CA LEU A 152 -8.39 -7.77 18.36
C LEU A 152 -8.60 -7.24 19.79
N ILE A 153 -9.02 -8.14 20.69
CA ILE A 153 -9.30 -7.81 22.09
C ILE A 153 -8.43 -8.72 22.95
N GLU A 154 -7.53 -8.09 23.71
CA GLU A 154 -6.67 -8.77 24.67
C GLU A 154 -7.40 -8.92 26.00
N ARG A 155 -7.30 -10.10 26.63
CA ARG A 155 -7.80 -10.34 27.98
C ARG A 155 -6.75 -9.95 29.03
N PRO A 156 -7.17 -9.76 30.31
CA PRO A 156 -6.25 -9.47 31.40
C PRO A 156 -5.10 -10.48 31.59
N SER A 157 -5.26 -11.70 31.07
CA SER A 157 -4.21 -12.73 31.06
C SER A 157 -3.12 -12.51 29.99
N GLY A 158 -3.22 -11.48 29.15
CA GLY A 158 -2.30 -11.24 28.01
C GLY A 158 -2.62 -12.09 26.77
N GLU A 159 -3.68 -12.90 26.84
CA GLU A 159 -4.14 -13.73 25.73
C GLU A 159 -5.14 -12.99 24.83
N ILE A 160 -4.99 -13.09 23.50
CA ILE A 160 -6.02 -12.66 22.55
C ILE A 160 -7.03 -13.78 22.34
N LEU A 161 -8.22 -13.61 22.93
CA LEU A 161 -9.27 -14.62 22.93
C LEU A 161 -10.51 -14.22 22.12
N GLU A 162 -10.56 -12.98 21.64
CA GLU A 162 -11.72 -12.48 20.92
C GLU A 162 -11.33 -11.45 19.86
N ALA A 163 -11.97 -11.58 18.70
CA ALA A 163 -11.95 -10.55 17.69
C ALA A 163 -13.37 -10.14 17.32
N ALA A 164 -13.65 -8.85 17.41
CA ALA A 164 -14.90 -8.29 16.92
C ALA A 164 -14.76 -7.98 15.43
N VAL A 165 -15.63 -8.54 14.61
CA VAL A 165 -15.65 -8.32 13.16
C VAL A 165 -16.83 -7.43 12.81
N LYS A 166 -16.56 -6.35 12.06
CA LYS A 166 -17.58 -5.49 11.46
C LYS A 166 -17.37 -5.46 9.95
N GLY A 167 -18.46 -5.57 9.19
CA GLY A 167 -18.42 -5.37 7.74
C GLY A 167 -17.97 -3.94 7.38
N GLN A 168 -17.20 -3.83 6.32
CA GLN A 168 -16.76 -2.58 5.70
C GLN A 168 -17.06 -2.64 4.21
N ALA A 169 -17.41 -1.53 3.59
CA ALA A 169 -17.74 -1.51 2.17
C ALA A 169 -17.13 -0.29 1.47
N ILE A 170 -16.63 -0.49 0.26
CA ILE A 170 -16.23 0.58 -0.66
C ILE A 170 -17.23 0.62 -1.79
N CYS A 171 -17.90 1.76 -1.95
CA CYS A 171 -18.87 2.04 -2.99
C CYS A 171 -18.18 2.75 -4.17
N GLN A 172 -18.37 2.23 -5.38
CA GLN A 172 -17.83 2.82 -6.61
C GLN A 172 -18.91 3.61 -7.35
N ARG A 173 -18.80 4.94 -7.40
CA ARG A 173 -19.74 5.76 -8.18
C ARG A 173 -19.20 5.96 -9.59
N PHE A 174 -19.95 5.50 -10.58
CA PHE A 174 -19.71 5.79 -11.99
C PHE A 174 -20.32 7.16 -12.33
N ARG A 175 -19.51 8.08 -12.83
CA ARG A 175 -20.02 9.30 -13.48
C ARG A 175 -19.75 9.21 -14.98
N LEU A 176 -20.81 9.17 -15.77
CA LEU A 176 -20.74 9.44 -17.19
C LEU A 176 -20.65 10.96 -17.35
N SER A 177 -19.47 11.45 -17.71
CA SER A 177 -19.36 12.83 -18.19
C SER A 177 -19.73 12.85 -19.67
N LEU A 178 -20.89 13.43 -19.98
CA LEU A 178 -21.26 13.72 -21.36
C LEU A 178 -20.36 14.87 -21.84
N PRO A 179 -19.61 14.71 -22.95
CA PRO A 179 -18.84 15.81 -23.49
C PRO A 179 -19.81 16.91 -23.95
N MET A 180 -19.65 18.13 -23.42
CA MET A 180 -20.34 19.28 -24.00
C MET A 180 -19.77 19.51 -25.41
N SER A 181 -20.65 19.57 -26.41
CA SER A 181 -20.26 19.95 -27.76
C SER A 181 -19.79 21.40 -27.74
N ILE A 182 -18.50 21.63 -28.00
CA ILE A 182 -17.99 22.97 -28.31
C ILE A 182 -18.57 23.34 -29.68
N HIS A 183 -19.66 24.10 -29.71
CA HIS A 183 -20.04 24.80 -30.94
C HIS A 183 -19.00 25.91 -31.16
N SER A 184 -18.19 25.73 -32.20
CA SER A 184 -17.37 26.79 -32.75
C SER A 184 -18.31 27.86 -33.30
N GLU A 185 -18.49 28.94 -32.54
CA GLU A 185 -18.97 30.20 -33.10
C GLU A 185 -17.91 30.73 -34.06
N GLN A 186 -17.97 30.29 -35.32
CA GLN A 186 -17.30 30.98 -36.40
C GLN A 186 -18.34 31.75 -37.20
N THR A 187 -18.91 32.77 -36.58
CA THR A 187 -19.63 33.85 -37.26
C THR A 187 -18.62 34.60 -38.12
N ARG A 188 -18.31 34.02 -39.27
CA ARG A 188 -17.52 34.66 -40.32
C ARG A 188 -18.44 35.65 -41.00
N THR A 189 -18.38 36.90 -40.56
CA THR A 189 -18.90 38.09 -41.24
C THR A 189 -18.43 38.06 -42.70
N ARG A 190 -19.26 37.50 -43.59
CA ARG A 190 -19.09 37.64 -45.03
C ARG A 190 -19.81 38.91 -45.43
N HIS A 191 -19.06 40.00 -45.52
CA HIS A 191 -19.46 41.16 -46.30
C HIS A 191 -19.69 40.71 -47.74
N PHE A 192 -20.95 40.58 -48.13
CA PHE A 192 -21.37 40.44 -49.52
C PHE A 192 -21.15 41.79 -50.22
N ARG A 193 -20.11 41.90 -51.06
CA ARG A 193 -20.04 42.96 -52.06
C ARG A 193 -20.83 42.51 -53.29
N HIS A 194 -21.94 43.20 -53.52
CA HIS A 194 -22.67 43.19 -54.78
C HIS A 194 -21.75 43.66 -55.92
N ASN A 195 -21.71 42.93 -57.03
CA ASN A 195 -21.36 43.51 -58.31
C ASN A 195 -22.50 43.23 -59.31
N PRO A 196 -23.17 44.25 -59.86
CA PRO A 196 -24.25 44.09 -60.82
C PRO A 196 -23.68 44.08 -62.24
N GLY A 197 -24.05 43.08 -63.04
CA GLY A 197 -23.64 42.98 -64.43
C GLY A 197 -24.50 41.94 -65.15
N HIS A 198 -25.41 42.46 -65.97
CA HIS A 198 -26.43 41.75 -66.75
C HIS A 198 -25.88 40.67 -67.69
N ILE A 199 -26.69 39.64 -67.99
CA ILE A 199 -27.31 39.36 -69.31
C ILE A 199 -28.18 38.09 -69.18
N GLY A 200 -29.41 38.16 -69.66
CA GLY A 200 -30.40 37.08 -69.59
C GLY A 200 -30.41 36.12 -70.80
N LEU A 201 -31.51 35.35 -70.86
CA LEU A 201 -31.99 34.37 -71.87
C LEU A 201 -31.83 32.92 -71.38
N SER A 202 -32.91 32.31 -70.90
CA SER A 202 -34.02 31.68 -71.64
C SER A 202 -33.65 30.32 -72.22
N SER A 203 -34.39 29.33 -71.74
CA SER A 203 -34.50 27.94 -72.18
C SER A 203 -34.47 27.81 -73.69
N HIS A 204 -33.47 27.12 -74.23
CA HIS A 204 -33.48 26.23 -75.40
C HIS A 204 -32.03 26.03 -75.88
N ASP A 205 -31.31 25.05 -75.32
CA ASP A 205 -30.48 24.14 -76.14
C ASP A 205 -30.02 22.94 -75.29
N VAL A 206 -30.83 21.89 -75.30
CA VAL A 206 -30.48 20.57 -74.78
C VAL A 206 -29.95 19.79 -75.96
N SER A 207 -28.63 19.74 -76.15
CA SER A 207 -27.92 18.65 -76.85
C SER A 207 -26.42 18.90 -76.91
N ARG A 208 -25.70 18.61 -75.81
CA ARG A 208 -24.31 18.10 -75.78
C ARG A 208 -23.75 18.26 -74.36
N LEU A 209 -24.01 17.29 -73.50
CA LEU A 209 -23.17 16.95 -72.36
C LEU A 209 -23.60 15.56 -71.90
N GLY A 210 -22.74 14.57 -72.17
CA GLY A 210 -22.94 13.19 -71.72
C GLY A 210 -22.98 13.09 -70.19
N PRO A 211 -23.48 11.97 -69.65
CA PRO A 211 -23.68 11.82 -68.22
C PRO A 211 -22.33 11.58 -67.54
N ARG A 212 -21.67 12.64 -67.08
CA ARG A 212 -20.78 12.53 -65.93
C ARG A 212 -21.67 12.55 -64.69
N LEU A 213 -22.13 11.36 -64.29
CA LEU A 213 -22.53 11.11 -62.91
C LEU A 213 -21.34 11.54 -62.03
N ALA A 214 -21.51 12.69 -61.36
CA ALA A 214 -20.62 13.09 -60.29
C ALA A 214 -20.86 12.12 -59.12
N ASP A 215 -19.86 11.27 -58.89
CA ASP A 215 -19.77 10.30 -57.80
C ASP A 215 -20.03 10.97 -56.44
N PRO A 216 -21.07 10.56 -55.67
CA PRO A 216 -21.39 11.15 -54.36
C PRO A 216 -20.34 10.87 -53.29
N LEU A 217 -19.35 10.02 -53.54
CA LEU A 217 -18.40 9.57 -52.52
C LEU A 217 -17.18 10.48 -52.33
N ARG A 218 -17.09 11.60 -53.06
CA ARG A 218 -15.90 12.48 -53.03
C ARG A 218 -16.09 13.79 -52.27
N ASN A 219 -16.90 13.79 -51.20
CA ASN A 219 -17.07 14.96 -50.34
C ASN A 219 -17.22 14.60 -48.85
N HIS A 220 -16.28 13.79 -48.31
CA HIS A 220 -16.29 13.36 -46.90
C HIS A 220 -15.18 13.97 -46.03
N ASP A 221 -14.54 15.06 -46.47
CA ASP A 221 -13.36 15.64 -45.78
C ASP A 221 -13.56 17.08 -45.26
N ARG A 222 -14.71 17.41 -44.66
CA ARG A 222 -14.81 18.73 -44.00
C ARG A 222 -15.66 18.87 -42.73
N PHE A 223 -15.93 17.78 -42.02
CA PHE A 223 -16.39 17.87 -40.62
C PHE A 223 -15.77 16.74 -39.79
N HIS A 224 -14.49 16.87 -39.42
CA HIS A 224 -13.96 16.11 -38.29
C HIS A 224 -14.64 16.63 -37.01
N ARG A 225 -15.82 16.10 -36.68
CA ARG A 225 -16.30 16.11 -35.30
C ARG A 225 -15.37 15.19 -34.51
N SER A 226 -14.41 15.77 -33.82
CA SER A 226 -13.65 15.07 -32.79
C SER A 226 -14.61 14.74 -31.64
N PHE A 227 -15.32 13.61 -31.74
CA PHE A 227 -16.03 13.05 -30.60
C PHE A 227 -14.98 12.50 -29.64
N ALA A 228 -14.62 13.28 -28.61
CA ALA A 228 -13.97 12.71 -27.45
C ALA A 228 -14.96 11.72 -26.81
N GLY A 229 -14.64 10.43 -26.87
CA GLY A 229 -15.46 9.41 -26.21
C GLY A 229 -15.67 9.73 -24.73
N PRO A 230 -16.81 9.34 -24.13
CA PRO A 230 -17.13 9.66 -22.75
C PRO A 230 -16.00 9.16 -21.82
N ARG A 231 -15.43 10.08 -21.04
CA ARG A 231 -14.45 9.72 -20.01
C ARG A 231 -15.20 9.10 -18.84
N ARG A 232 -14.86 7.84 -18.52
CA ARG A 232 -15.35 7.14 -17.33
C ARG A 232 -14.48 7.54 -16.14
N ASP A 233 -14.99 8.43 -15.28
CA ASP A 233 -14.36 8.72 -13.99
C ASP A 233 -14.96 7.77 -12.94
N VAL A 234 -14.10 6.96 -12.30
CA VAL A 234 -14.50 6.03 -11.23
C VAL A 234 -14.02 6.60 -9.90
N ARG A 235 -14.96 6.99 -9.04
CA ARG A 235 -14.65 7.47 -7.69
C ARG A 235 -15.06 6.42 -6.66
N SER A 236 -14.10 6.01 -5.84
CA SER A 236 -14.33 5.04 -4.75
C SER A 236 -14.38 5.77 -3.41
N ARG A 237 -15.38 5.49 -2.57
CA ARG A 237 -15.50 5.99 -1.19
C ARG A 237 -15.99 4.89 -0.26
N TYR A 238 -15.66 4.96 1.03
CA TYR A 238 -16.32 4.10 2.02
C TYR A 238 -17.82 4.38 2.04
N CYS A 239 -18.63 3.33 2.04
CA CYS A 239 -20.07 3.46 2.17
C CYS A 239 -20.39 3.93 3.60
N GLY A 240 -21.24 4.94 3.74
CA GLY A 240 -21.70 5.53 5.00
C GLY A 240 -23.21 5.54 5.05
#